data_AF-A0A7C7EE62-F1
#
_entry.id   AF-A0A7C7EE62-F1
#
_cell.length_a   1.000
_cell.length_b   1.000
_cell.length_c   1.000
_cell.angle_alpha   90.00
_cell.angle_beta   90.00
_cell.angle_gamma   90.00
#
_symmetry.space_group_name_H-M   'P 1'
#
loop_
_entity.id
_entity.type
_entity.pdbx_description
1 polymer ?
#
loop_
_entity_poly.entity_id
_entity_poly.type
_entity_poly.pdbx_seq_one_letter_code
_entity_poly.pdbx_strand_id
1 'polypeptide(L)'
;MKDSICKDFQQSVSELLIRHKSILDIMTKLEEAQARVNRAIAKAVTNCGCIKVNARKQIVPLDINIEDLKNHMSAHIEGELCENCRDIIEKEIGNHLFYIASLCNTLDISLDNVLEKEYENINTLGIYNMF
;
A
#
# COMPACT_ATOMS: atom_id res chain seq x y z
N MET A 1 5.76 14.86 12.53
CA MET A 1 6.18 14.24 11.26
C MET A 1 6.95 15.30 10.48
N LYS A 2 8.00 14.98 9.71
CA LYS A 2 8.68 16.00 8.88
C LYS A 2 7.62 16.64 7.97
N ASP A 3 7.30 17.90 8.23
CA ASP A 3 6.43 18.68 7.37
C ASP A 3 6.97 18.61 5.93
N SER A 4 6.07 18.32 4.98
CA SER A 4 6.20 18.53 3.53
C SER A 4 6.50 17.34 2.61
N ILE A 5 6.78 16.10 3.03
CA ILE A 5 7.05 15.06 2.01
C ILE A 5 5.83 14.77 1.11
N CYS A 6 4.61 14.69 1.66
CA CYS A 6 3.43 14.45 0.82
C CYS A 6 3.03 15.71 0.06
N LYS A 7 3.15 16.92 0.64
CA LYS A 7 2.98 18.19 -0.09
C LYS A 7 3.94 18.29 -1.27
N ASP A 8 5.23 18.10 -1.05
CA ASP A 8 6.28 18.19 -2.06
C ASP A 8 6.07 17.13 -3.14
N PHE A 9 5.72 15.90 -2.74
CA PHE A 9 5.40 14.82 -3.67
C PHE A 9 4.16 15.15 -4.50
N GLN A 10 3.06 15.52 -3.87
CA GLN A 10 1.81 15.86 -4.53
C GLN A 10 1.97 17.08 -5.47
N GLN A 11 2.73 18.09 -5.07
CA GLN A 11 3.08 19.25 -5.89
C GLN A 11 3.91 18.83 -7.11
N SER A 12 4.95 18.01 -6.91
CA SER A 12 5.78 17.48 -8.00
C SER A 12 4.95 16.65 -9.00
N VAL A 13 3.99 15.87 -8.51
CA VAL A 13 3.05 15.11 -9.36
C VAL A 13 2.19 16.06 -10.19
N SER A 14 1.71 17.16 -9.60
CA SER A 14 0.84 18.13 -10.30
C SER A 14 1.51 18.75 -11.53
N GLU A 15 2.82 18.98 -11.47
CA GLU A 15 3.63 19.53 -12.55
C GLU A 15 3.80 18.55 -13.73
N LEU A 16 3.62 17.25 -13.47
CA LEU A 16 3.77 16.18 -14.46
C LEU A 16 2.44 15.78 -15.13
N LEU A 17 1.29 16.28 -14.65
CA LEU A 17 -0.06 15.98 -15.14
C LEU A 17 -0.44 16.68 -16.45
N ILE A 18 0.53 16.83 -17.37
CA ILE A 18 0.28 17.35 -18.71
C ILE A 18 -0.49 16.33 -19.57
N ARG A 19 -0.38 15.03 -19.26
CA ARG A 19 -1.12 13.92 -19.89
C ARG A 19 -1.93 13.15 -18.84
N HIS A 20 -3.05 12.53 -19.25
CA HIS A 20 -3.97 11.80 -18.37
C HIS A 20 -4.65 12.66 -17.30
N LYS A 21 -5.07 13.87 -17.68
CA LYS A 21 -5.81 14.78 -16.79
C LYS A 21 -7.27 14.36 -16.58
N SER A 22 -7.82 13.54 -17.47
CA SER A 22 -9.17 13.00 -17.29
C SER A 22 -9.19 12.12 -16.05
N ILE A 23 -10.19 12.31 -15.20
CA ILE A 23 -10.44 11.44 -14.04
C ILE A 23 -10.53 9.96 -14.45
N LEU A 24 -11.07 9.67 -15.63
CA LEU A 24 -11.16 8.30 -16.17
C LEU A 24 -9.78 7.72 -16.52
N ASP A 25 -8.88 8.55 -17.06
CA ASP A 25 -7.51 8.12 -17.36
C ASP A 25 -6.75 7.85 -16.06
N ILE A 26 -6.93 8.69 -15.04
CA ILE A 26 -6.30 8.53 -13.72
C ILE A 26 -6.79 7.24 -13.07
N MET A 27 -8.10 6.99 -13.05
CA MET A 27 -8.68 5.77 -12.48
C MET A 27 -8.15 4.51 -13.16
N THR A 28 -8.11 4.49 -14.50
CA THR A 28 -7.60 3.33 -15.23
C THR A 28 -6.11 3.11 -15.01
N LYS A 29 -5.32 4.19 -14.90
CA LYS A 29 -3.90 4.09 -14.58
C LYS A 29 -3.61 3.68 -13.14
N LEU A 30 -4.44 4.10 -12.20
CA LEU A 30 -4.37 3.66 -10.81
C LEU A 30 -4.57 2.15 -10.71
N GLU A 31 -5.59 1.61 -11.40
CA GLU A 31 -5.84 0.16 -11.47
C GLU A 31 -4.67 -0.59 -12.14
N GLU A 32 -4.14 -0.07 -13.25
CA GLU A 32 -2.96 -0.65 -13.92
C GLU A 32 -1.74 -0.69 -12.98
N ALA A 33 -1.52 0.36 -12.20
CA ALA A 33 -0.43 0.43 -11.23
C ALA A 33 -0.62 -0.58 -10.09
N GLN A 34 -1.84 -0.71 -9.56
CA GLN A 34 -2.16 -1.71 -8.54
C GLN A 34 -1.93 -3.14 -9.05
N ALA A 35 -2.35 -3.43 -10.29
CA ALA A 35 -2.10 -4.73 -10.92
C ALA A 35 -0.59 -5.03 -11.06
N ARG A 36 0.25 -4.02 -11.32
CA ARG A 36 1.71 -4.19 -11.38
C ARG A 36 2.33 -4.51 -10.02
N VAL A 37 1.88 -3.86 -8.94
CA VAL A 37 2.30 -4.20 -7.56
C VAL A 37 2.00 -5.67 -7.28
N ASN A 38 0.77 -6.11 -7.52
CA ASN A 38 0.34 -7.50 -7.33
C ASN A 38 1.19 -8.48 -8.16
N ARG A 39 1.46 -8.13 -9.42
CA ARG A 39 2.31 -8.94 -10.31
C ARG A 39 3.74 -9.05 -9.79
N ALA A 40 4.33 -7.97 -9.28
CA ALA A 40 5.69 -7.97 -8.73
C ALA A 40 5.80 -8.94 -7.54
N ILE A 41 4.83 -8.89 -6.62
CA ILE A 41 4.73 -9.81 -5.48
C ILE A 41 4.56 -11.25 -5.97
N ALA A 42 3.63 -11.50 -6.91
CA ALA A 42 3.42 -12.83 -7.47
C ALA A 42 4.69 -13.39 -8.13
N LYS A 43 5.50 -12.54 -8.77
CA LYS A 43 6.77 -12.92 -9.40
C LYS A 43 7.88 -13.17 -8.38
N ALA A 44 7.89 -12.48 -7.25
CA ALA A 44 8.79 -12.78 -6.14
C ALA A 44 8.57 -14.22 -5.62
N VAL A 45 7.32 -14.70 -5.63
CA VAL A 45 6.95 -16.07 -5.25
C VAL A 45 7.21 -17.09 -6.36
N THR A 46 6.66 -16.84 -7.55
CA THR A 46 6.56 -17.87 -8.61
C THR A 46 7.75 -17.95 -9.55
N ASN A 47 8.48 -16.85 -9.72
CA ASN A 47 9.61 -16.77 -10.64
C ASN A 47 10.96 -16.66 -9.93
N CYS A 48 11.06 -15.79 -8.92
CA CYS A 48 12.28 -15.65 -8.14
C CYS A 48 12.39 -16.71 -7.04
N GLY A 49 11.31 -16.94 -6.29
CA GLY A 49 11.26 -17.88 -5.17
C GLY A 49 11.95 -17.38 -3.89
N CYS A 50 12.28 -16.08 -3.79
CA CYS A 50 12.88 -15.49 -2.60
C CYS A 50 11.93 -15.49 -1.39
N ILE A 51 10.62 -15.43 -1.66
CA ILE A 51 9.57 -15.64 -0.68
C ILE A 51 8.65 -16.79 -1.12
N LYS A 52 8.02 -17.45 -0.15
CA LYS A 52 7.02 -18.51 -0.36
C LYS A 52 5.72 -18.13 0.33
N VAL A 53 4.60 -18.53 -0.27
CA VAL A 53 3.27 -18.38 0.33
C VAL A 53 2.85 -19.70 0.96
N ASN A 54 2.73 -19.75 2.29
CA ASN A 54 2.23 -20.90 3.04
C ASN A 54 0.75 -20.73 3.35
N ALA A 55 -0.10 -20.94 2.33
CA ALA A 55 -1.55 -20.75 2.46
C ALA A 55 -2.19 -21.88 3.28
N ARG A 56 -2.60 -21.55 4.51
CA ARG A 56 -3.29 -22.48 5.42
C ARG A 56 -4.29 -21.74 6.31
N LYS A 57 -5.33 -22.45 6.76
CA LYS A 57 -6.24 -21.93 7.80
C LYS A 57 -5.42 -21.61 9.06
N GLN A 58 -5.55 -20.39 9.57
CA GLN A 58 -4.88 -19.98 10.80
C GLN A 58 -5.65 -20.53 12.01
N ILE A 59 -4.92 -21.01 13.01
CA ILE A 59 -5.49 -21.63 14.20
C ILE A 59 -5.50 -20.58 15.31
N VAL A 60 -6.69 -20.23 15.75
CA VAL A 60 -6.91 -19.26 16.83
C VAL A 60 -7.52 -20.03 18.02
N PRO A 61 -6.93 -19.94 19.22
CA PRO A 61 -7.52 -20.54 20.42
C PRO A 61 -8.91 -19.98 20.72
N LEU A 62 -9.81 -20.79 21.27
CA LEU A 62 -11.18 -20.37 21.56
C LEU A 62 -11.26 -19.29 22.65
N ASP A 63 -10.31 -19.27 23.59
CA ASP A 63 -10.33 -18.40 24.78
C ASP A 63 -9.32 -17.23 24.69
N ILE A 64 -9.04 -16.74 23.49
CA ILE A 64 -8.06 -15.67 23.29
C ILE A 64 -8.68 -14.28 23.40
N ASN A 65 -8.00 -13.37 24.10
CA ASN A 65 -8.34 -11.96 24.09
C ASN A 65 -7.96 -11.31 22.75
N ILE A 66 -8.74 -10.32 22.32
CA ILE A 66 -8.54 -9.61 21.05
C ILE A 66 -7.12 -9.00 20.93
N GLU A 67 -6.54 -8.58 22.06
CA GLU A 67 -5.19 -8.02 22.17
C GLU A 67 -4.09 -9.04 21.79
N ASP A 68 -4.35 -10.32 22.04
CA ASP A 68 -3.43 -11.43 21.79
C ASP A 68 -3.65 -12.10 20.42
N LEU A 69 -4.75 -11.74 19.73
CA LEU A 69 -5.08 -12.28 18.41
C LEU A 69 -3.97 -12.02 17.38
N LYS A 70 -3.38 -10.82 17.41
CA LYS A 70 -2.27 -10.44 16.51
C LYS A 70 -1.08 -11.40 16.58
N ASN A 71 -0.83 -12.00 17.75
CA ASN A 71 0.29 -12.93 17.97
C ASN A 71 0.05 -14.30 17.32
N HIS A 72 -1.19 -14.59 16.92
CA HIS A 72 -1.60 -15.84 16.27
C HIS A 72 -1.86 -15.68 14.78
N MET A 73 -1.80 -14.44 14.27
CA MET A 73 -1.95 -14.16 12.85
C MET A 73 -0.62 -14.33 12.12
N SER A 74 -0.67 -15.06 11.00
CA SER A 74 0.47 -15.19 10.10
C SER A 74 0.29 -14.26 8.89
N ALA A 75 1.38 -13.72 8.37
CA ALA A 75 1.38 -13.08 7.05
C ALA A 75 1.34 -14.12 5.89
N HIS A 76 1.38 -15.42 6.22
CA HIS A 76 1.51 -16.53 5.27
C HIS A 76 2.74 -16.44 4.36
N ILE A 77 3.79 -15.73 4.78
CA ILE A 77 5.04 -15.55 4.04
C ILE A 77 6.17 -16.29 4.76
N GLU A 78 6.97 -17.04 4.01
CA GLU A 78 8.25 -17.61 4.44
C GLU A 78 9.39 -17.08 3.57
N GLY A 79 10.55 -16.79 4.16
CA GLY A 79 11.69 -16.19 3.47
C GLY A 79 11.66 -14.66 3.48
N GLU A 80 12.58 -14.05 2.74
CA GLU A 80 12.75 -12.60 2.67
C GLU A 80 12.95 -12.17 1.21
N LEU A 81 12.44 -10.99 0.87
CA LEU A 81 12.67 -10.42 -0.47
C LEU A 81 14.16 -10.20 -0.69
N CYS A 82 14.69 -10.74 -1.79
CA CYS A 82 16.01 -10.35 -2.28
C CYS A 82 16.00 -8.89 -2.78
N GLU A 83 17.17 -8.27 -2.86
CA GLU A 83 17.33 -6.86 -3.28
C GLU A 83 16.59 -6.56 -4.59
N ASN A 84 16.78 -7.38 -5.62
CA ASN A 84 16.13 -7.17 -6.92
C ASN A 84 14.59 -7.21 -6.85
N CYS A 85 14.00 -8.14 -6.08
CA CYS A 85 12.54 -8.18 -5.93
C CYS A 85 12.03 -7.02 -5.09
N ARG A 86 12.78 -6.61 -4.06
CA ARG A 86 12.46 -5.44 -3.24
C ARG A 86 12.45 -4.17 -4.09
N ASP A 87 13.48 -3.93 -4.89
CA ASP A 87 13.58 -2.75 -5.77
C ASP A 87 12.42 -2.65 -6.76
N ILE A 88 12.04 -3.79 -7.37
CA ILE A 88 10.90 -3.84 -8.29
C ILE A 88 9.59 -3.52 -7.56
N ILE A 89 9.36 -4.10 -6.38
CA ILE A 89 8.13 -3.87 -5.61
C ILE A 89 8.06 -2.41 -5.14
N GLU A 90 9.15 -1.86 -4.61
CA GLU A 90 9.22 -0.46 -4.18
C GLU A 90 8.95 0.50 -5.35
N LYS A 91 9.51 0.22 -6.53
CA LYS A 91 9.25 0.99 -7.75
C LYS A 91 7.76 0.97 -8.14
N GLU A 92 7.12 -0.20 -8.14
CA GLU A 92 5.70 -0.30 -8.50
C GLU A 92 4.78 0.34 -7.45
N ILE A 93 5.12 0.24 -6.15
CA ILE A 93 4.42 0.95 -5.08
C ILE A 93 4.55 2.48 -5.29
N GLY A 94 5.74 2.98 -5.60
CA GLY A 94 5.95 4.40 -5.90
C GLY A 94 5.10 4.88 -7.08
N ASN A 95 5.00 4.07 -8.14
CA ASN A 95 4.13 4.35 -9.29
C ASN A 95 2.63 4.35 -8.91
N HIS A 96 2.21 3.44 -8.03
CA HIS A 96 0.84 3.44 -7.51
C HIS A 96 0.56 4.72 -6.69
N LEU A 97 1.48 5.13 -5.81
CA LEU A 97 1.38 6.37 -5.04
C LEU A 97 1.33 7.61 -5.94
N PHE A 98 2.06 7.64 -7.06
CA PHE A 98 1.99 8.70 -8.06
C PHE A 98 0.55 8.90 -8.56
N TYR A 99 -0.17 7.82 -8.89
CA TYR A 99 -1.55 7.91 -9.37
C TYR A 99 -2.56 8.24 -8.26
N ILE A 100 -2.29 7.84 -7.01
CA ILE A 100 -3.08 8.31 -5.85
C ILE A 100 -2.93 9.83 -5.70
N ALA A 101 -1.70 10.36 -5.70
CA ALA A 101 -1.46 11.80 -5.61
C ALA A 101 -2.06 12.56 -6.80
N SER A 102 -2.03 11.96 -8.00
CA SER A 102 -2.67 12.50 -9.20
C SER A 102 -4.20 12.63 -9.03
N LEU A 103 -4.82 11.62 -8.43
CA LEU A 103 -6.24 11.62 -8.10
C LEU A 103 -6.55 12.70 -7.05
N CYS A 104 -5.74 12.81 -6.00
CA CYS A 104 -5.86 13.86 -4.99
C CYS A 104 -5.81 15.26 -5.62
N ASN A 105 -4.83 15.53 -6.49
CA ASN A 105 -4.73 16.79 -7.22
C ASN A 105 -5.97 17.10 -8.08
N THR A 106 -6.52 16.09 -8.75
CA THR A 106 -7.69 16.26 -9.62
C THR A 106 -8.97 16.55 -8.84
N LEU A 107 -9.07 16.04 -7.61
CA LEU A 107 -10.22 16.21 -6.72
C LEU A 107 -10.06 17.34 -5.68
N ASP A 108 -8.96 18.09 -5.75
CA ASP A 108 -8.61 19.13 -4.76
C ASP A 108 -8.53 18.60 -3.31
N ILE A 109 -7.94 17.41 -3.16
CA ILE A 109 -7.75 16.73 -1.87
C ILE A 109 -6.28 16.83 -1.46
N SER A 110 -6.02 17.22 -0.20
CA SER A 110 -4.68 17.18 0.40
C SER A 110 -4.32 15.74 0.81
N LEU A 111 -3.24 15.18 0.24
CA LEU A 111 -2.72 13.86 0.59
C LEU A 111 -2.25 13.80 2.05
N ASP A 112 -1.60 14.85 2.56
CA ASP A 112 -1.22 14.90 3.98
C ASP A 112 -2.44 14.81 4.88
N ASN A 113 -3.51 15.55 4.57
CA ASN A 113 -4.73 15.53 5.38
C ASN A 113 -5.41 14.15 5.35
N VAL A 114 -5.33 13.43 4.22
CA VAL A 114 -5.84 12.05 4.12
C VAL A 114 -5.05 11.13 5.06
N LEU A 115 -3.73 11.23 5.04
CA LEU A 115 -2.86 10.41 5.89
C LEU A 115 -3.00 10.78 7.38
N GLU A 116 -3.11 12.06 7.72
CA GLU A 116 -3.34 12.52 9.09
C GLU A 116 -4.64 11.97 9.66
N LYS A 117 -5.74 12.08 8.91
CA LYS A 117 -7.05 11.53 9.33
C LYS A 117 -7.01 10.02 9.51
N GLU A 118 -6.37 9.30 8.59
CA GLU A 118 -6.26 7.85 8.71
C GLU A 118 -5.39 7.45 9.92
N TYR A 119 -4.29 8.18 10.15
CA TYR A 119 -3.44 7.97 11.31
C TYR A 119 -4.18 8.24 12.63
N GLU A 120 -4.99 9.30 12.71
CA GLU A 120 -5.85 9.58 13.87
C GLU A 120 -6.88 8.47 14.09
N ASN A 121 -7.54 7.98 13.03
CA ASN A 121 -8.49 6.87 13.12
C ASN A 121 -7.85 5.61 13.70
N ILE A 122 -6.67 5.23 13.17
CA ILE A 122 -5.91 4.06 13.66
C ILE A 122 -5.57 4.19 15.14
N ASN A 123 -5.14 5.38 15.59
CA ASN A 123 -4.76 5.60 16.98
C ASN A 123 -5.95 5.73 17.93
N THR A 124 -7.09 6.24 17.45
CA THR A 124 -8.30 6.40 18.26
C THR A 124 -8.99 5.07 18.53
N LEU A 125 -9.07 4.20 17.52
CA LEU A 125 -9.74 2.90 17.61
C LEU A 125 -8.80 1.78 18.09
N GLY A 126 -7.48 1.96 17.98
CA GLY A 126 -6.49 0.99 18.45
C GLY A 126 -6.74 -0.41 17.90
N ILE A 127 -6.74 -1.41 18.78
CA ILE A 127 -7.00 -2.82 18.42
C ILE A 127 -8.40 -3.08 17.83
N TYR A 128 -9.35 -2.17 18.05
CA TYR A 128 -10.73 -2.30 17.55
C TYR A 128 -10.89 -1.80 16.11
N ASN A 129 -9.86 -1.17 15.53
CA ASN A 129 -9.85 -0.80 14.12
C ASN A 129 -9.63 -2.01 13.18
N MET A 130 -9.37 -3.20 13.73
CA MET A 130 -9.14 -4.43 12.96
C MET A 130 -10.43 -5.17 12.56
N PHE A 131 -11.60 -4.57 12.81
CA PHE A 131 -12.93 -5.10 12.47
C PHE A 131 -13.82 -4.04 11.84
#